data_AF-A0A919WX84-F1
#
_entry.id   AF-A0A919WX84-F1
#
_cell.length_a   1.000
_cell.length_b   1.000
_cell.length_c   1.000
_cell.angle_alpha   90.00
_cell.angle_beta   90.00
_cell.angle_gamma   90.00
#
_symmetry.space_group_name_H-M   'P 1'
#
loop_
_entity.id
_entity.type
_entity.pdbx_description
1 polymer ?
#
loop_
_entity_poly.entity_id
_entity_poly.type
_entity_poly.pdbx_seq_one_letter_code
_entity_poly.pdbx_strand_id
1 'polypeptide(L)' 'MIGIVEFFKNLPKKKCAKCGNAMVIEKADCYHNVCDECDYPGR' A
#
# COMPACT_ATOMS: atom_id res chain seq x y z
N MET A 1 23.48 -5.25 -12.11
CA MET A 1 22.26 -6.08 -11.98
C MET A 1 21.82 -5.98 -10.54
N ILE A 2 20.62 -5.44 -10.26
CA ILE A 2 20.12 -5.42 -8.88
C ILE A 2 19.83 -6.87 -8.45
N GLY A 3 20.33 -7.28 -7.29
CA GLY A 3 20.05 -8.62 -6.78
C GLY A 3 18.58 -8.77 -6.44
N ILE A 4 18.03 -10.00 -6.51
CA ILE A 4 16.61 -10.23 -6.25
C ILE A 4 16.17 -9.78 -4.84
N VAL A 5 17.04 -9.94 -3.84
CA VAL A 5 16.81 -9.45 -2.46
C VAL A 5 16.71 -7.92 -2.43
N GLU A 6 17.53 -7.25 -3.24
CA GLU A 6 17.60 -5.80 -3.31
C GLU A 6 16.43 -5.21 -4.11
N PHE A 7 15.87 -5.98 -5.05
CA PHE A 7 14.60 -5.67 -5.71
C PHE A 7 13.44 -5.63 -4.69
N PHE A 8 13.30 -6.65 -3.85
CA PHE A 8 12.22 -6.69 -2.84
C PHE A 8 12.36 -5.59 -1.79
N LYS A 9 13.59 -5.22 -1.39
CA LYS A 9 13.84 -4.10 -0.46
C LYS A 9 13.49 -2.73 -1.05
N ASN A 10 13.51 -2.60 -2.37
CA ASN A 10 13.20 -1.36 -3.10
C ASN A 10 11.78 -1.35 -3.68
N LEU A 11 10.90 -2.27 -3.25
CA LEU A 11 9.51 -2.22 -3.65
C LEU A 11 8.87 -0.92 -3.15
N PRO A 12 8.15 -0.19 -4.02
CA PRO A 12 7.46 1.02 -3.61
C PRO A 12 6.38 0.67 -2.58
N LYS A 13 6.19 1.55 -1.59
CA LYS A 13 5.08 1.41 -0.64
C LYS A 13 3.75 1.40 -1.38
N LYS A 14 2.83 0.55 -0.94
CA LYS A 14 1.46 0.49 -1.47
C LYS A 14 0.80 1.87 -1.35
N LYS A 15 0.03 2.27 -2.35
CA LYS A 15 -0.71 3.55 -2.34
C LYS A 15 -2.21 3.28 -2.25
N CYS A 16 -2.93 4.16 -1.57
CA CYS A 16 -4.37 4.11 -1.51
C CYS A 16 -4.99 4.48 -2.86
N ALA A 17 -5.91 3.67 -3.36
CA ALA A 17 -6.63 3.89 -4.61
C ALA A 17 -7.61 5.08 -4.56
N LYS A 18 -8.05 5.50 -3.36
CA LYS A 18 -8.96 6.65 -3.18
C LYS A 18 -8.22 7.97 -3.02
N CYS A 19 -7.23 8.05 -2.13
CA CYS A 19 -6.55 9.31 -1.81
C CYS A 19 -5.16 9.45 -2.45
N GLY A 20 -4.60 8.38 -3.04
CA GLY A 20 -3.27 8.40 -3.65
C GLY A 20 -2.10 8.44 -2.67
N ASN A 21 -2.37 8.60 -1.37
CA ASN A 21 -1.34 8.61 -0.34
C ASN A 21 -0.71 7.23 -0.14
N ALA A 22 0.54 7.21 0.35
CA ALA A 22 1.18 5.98 0.77
C ALA A 22 0.37 5.33 1.90
N MET A 23 0.12 4.03 1.80
CA MET A 23 -0.50 3.27 2.88
C MET A 23 0.40 3.33 4.10
N VAL A 24 -0.15 3.85 5.19
CA VAL A 24 0.54 3.94 6.49
C VAL A 24 0.63 2.56 7.13
N ILE A 25 -0.42 1.74 6.95
CA ILE A 25 -0.50 0.36 7.41
C ILE A 25 -0.61 -0.53 6.19
N GLU A 26 0.36 -1.44 6.02
CA GLU A 26 0.34 -2.45 4.97
C GLU A 26 -0.84 -3.41 5.23
N LYS A 27 -1.84 -3.37 4.36
CA LYS A 27 -2.93 -4.36 4.39
C LYS A 27 -2.44 -5.67 3.74
N ALA A 28 -2.56 -6.77 4.48
CA ALA A 28 -2.25 -8.13 3.99
C ALA A 28 -3.17 -8.55 2.83
N ASP A 29 -4.35 -7.95 2.73
CA ASP A 29 -5.26 -8.13 1.60
C ASP A 29 -4.78 -7.36 0.35
N CYS A 30 -4.43 -8.11 -0.69
CA CYS A 30 -4.04 -7.57 -1.99
C CYS A 30 -5.22 -7.04 -2.82
N TYR A 31 -6.44 -7.47 -2.52
CA TYR A 31 -7.64 -7.08 -3.28
C TYR A 31 -8.19 -5.72 -2.85
N HIS A 32 -7.90 -5.29 -1.61
CA HIS A 32 -8.34 -4.00 -1.10
C HIS A 32 -7.17 -3.03 -1.00
N ASN A 33 -7.18 -2.03 -1.89
CA ASN A 33 -6.17 -0.99 -1.97
C ASN A 33 -6.66 0.33 -1.38
N VAL A 34 -7.52 0.30 -0.35
CA VAL A 34 -8.04 1.51 0.32
C VAL A 34 -7.46 1.59 1.73
N CYS A 35 -6.90 2.75 2.11
CA CYS A 35 -6.39 2.97 3.47
C CYS A 35 -7.54 3.03 4.48
N ASP A 36 -7.25 2.72 5.75
CA ASP A 36 -8.25 2.70 6.82
C ASP A 36 -9.01 4.03 6.97
N GLU A 37 -8.35 5.16 6.68
CA GLU A 37 -8.99 6.49 6.70
C GLU A 37 -10.07 6.66 5.62
N CYS A 38 -9.91 6.00 4.47
CA CYS A 38 -10.82 6.07 3.33
C CYS A 38 -11.82 4.89 3.29
N ASP A 39 -11.59 3.88 4.13
CA ASP A 39 -12.41 2.68 4.28
C ASP A 39 -13.40 2.79 5.44
N TYR A 40 -13.25 3.81 6.30
CA TYR A 40 -14.15 4.02 7.42
C TYR A 40 -15.56 4.44 6.93
N PRO A 41 -16.62 3.67 7.24
CA PRO A 41 -17.99 3.88 6.73
C PRO A 41 -18.73 5.07 7.38
N GLY A 42 -18.01 5.96 8.08
CA GLY A 42 -18.57 7.06 8.88
C GLY A 42 -18.22 8.47 8.39
N ARG A 43 -17.90 8.65 7.10
CA ARG A 43 -17.77 9.97 6.46
C ARG A 43 -18.69 10.08 5.26
#